data_AF-A0A6A4I412-F1
#
_entry.id   AF-A0A6A4I412-F1
#
_cell.length_a   1.000
_cell.length_b   1.000
_cell.length_c   1.000
_cell.angle_alpha   90.00
_cell.angle_beta   90.00
_cell.angle_gamma   90.00
#
_symmetry.space_group_name_H-M   'P 1'
#
loop_
_entity.id
_entity.type
_entity.pdbx_description
1 polymer ?
#
loop_
_entity_poly.entity_id
_entity_poly.type
_entity_poly.pdbx_seq_one_letter_code
_entity_poly.pdbx_strand_id
1 'polypeptide(L)'
;MFNAIGNVGLIHWQPDVLGTVESMYNALHKHLAISTFKTVVTASGYTFMNANLLFITNYSFFMKLYRSFVFGFMAEQACKEGKAAGVVVMENGCRNVYQKAFKRQTGARYVPPFFVMTTCLILHRAECIRIEPAAPITATITHFPKGVPIDYFEPSFFNQMSVRERAIYMNNGVALPVPNICADLTRTLEWKNLPYDEFMKKFGEDTLKLYNLPTDAELKQLNEYDDEESSE
;
A
#
# COMPACT_ATOMS: atom_id res chain seq x y z
N MET A 1 30.62 9.70 7.96
CA MET A 1 30.65 10.36 6.63
C MET A 1 30.72 11.88 6.76
N PHE A 2 29.85 12.52 7.55
CA PHE A 2 29.81 13.98 7.70
C PHE A 2 31.12 14.63 8.20
N ASN A 3 31.81 14.04 9.20
CA ASN A 3 33.10 14.57 9.65
C ASN A 3 34.19 14.57 8.57
N ALA A 4 34.18 13.59 7.66
CA ALA A 4 35.17 13.52 6.58
C ALA A 4 34.97 14.62 5.53
N ILE A 5 33.73 15.08 5.34
CA ILE A 5 33.38 16.19 4.44
C ILE A 5 33.89 17.51 5.03
N GLY A 6 33.61 17.76 6.30
CA GLY A 6 34.10 18.95 7.02
C GLY A 6 35.62 19.04 7.08
N ASN A 7 36.32 17.91 7.27
CA ASN A 7 37.79 17.86 7.29
C ASN A 7 38.45 18.26 5.96
N VAL A 8 37.71 18.16 4.85
CA VAL A 8 38.19 18.51 3.51
C VAL A 8 37.82 19.96 3.15
N GLY A 9 37.13 20.68 4.04
CA GLY A 9 36.67 22.06 3.82
C GLY A 9 35.38 22.16 3.02
N LEU A 10 34.67 21.05 2.81
CA LEU A 10 33.34 21.05 2.20
C LEU A 10 32.27 21.21 3.30
N ILE A 11 31.29 22.07 3.05
CA ILE A 11 30.20 22.33 4.01
C ILE A 11 29.12 21.24 3.88
N HIS A 12 28.82 20.82 2.65
CA HIS A 12 27.81 19.81 2.33
C HIS A 12 28.32 18.87 1.23
N TRP A 13 27.79 17.64 1.20
CA TRP A 13 28.01 16.73 0.08
C TRP A 13 27.02 17.07 -1.03
N GLN A 14 27.50 17.75 -2.07
CA GLN A 14 26.67 18.20 -3.19
C GLN A 14 27.50 18.18 -4.47
N PRO A 15 27.68 17.01 -5.12
CA PRO A 15 28.40 16.96 -6.38
C PRO A 15 27.71 17.82 -7.44
N ASP A 16 28.49 18.51 -8.26
CA ASP A 16 27.98 19.30 -9.37
C ASP A 16 27.65 18.37 -10.54
N VAL A 17 26.37 18.02 -10.65
CA VAL A 17 25.85 17.08 -11.65
C VAL A 17 25.69 17.68 -13.04
N LEU A 18 25.67 19.01 -13.17
CA LEU A 18 25.47 19.71 -14.44
C LEU A 18 26.79 20.23 -15.03
N GLY A 19 27.83 20.38 -14.21
CA GLY A 19 29.14 20.83 -14.63
C GLY A 19 30.05 19.74 -15.19
N THR A 20 31.34 20.07 -15.30
CA THR A 20 32.34 19.16 -15.87
C THR A 20 32.62 17.97 -14.93
N VAL A 21 32.57 16.76 -15.50
CA VAL A 21 32.79 15.49 -14.77
C VAL A 21 34.15 15.44 -14.06
N GLU A 22 35.15 16.11 -14.63
CA GLU A 22 36.55 16.10 -14.16
C GLU A 22 36.95 17.41 -13.48
N SER A 23 35.99 18.26 -13.11
CA SER A 23 36.28 19.44 -12.29
C SER A 23 36.93 19.02 -10.96
N MET A 24 37.81 19.86 -10.40
CA MET A 24 38.46 19.58 -9.12
C MET A 24 37.43 19.32 -8.01
N TYR A 25 36.32 20.07 -8.02
CA TYR A 25 35.21 19.90 -7.10
C TYR A 25 34.57 18.51 -7.19
N ASN A 26 34.26 18.03 -8.40
CA ASN A 26 33.67 16.71 -8.62
C ASN A 26 34.67 15.57 -8.39
N ALA A 27 35.94 15.79 -8.72
CA ALA A 27 37.02 14.85 -8.43
C ALA A 27 37.17 14.64 -6.92
N LEU A 28 37.08 15.72 -6.13
CA LEU A 28 37.12 15.69 -4.67
C LEU A 28 35.93 14.93 -4.08
N HIS A 29 34.71 15.22 -4.53
CA HIS A 29 33.50 14.50 -4.12
C HIS A 29 33.58 13.00 -4.43
N LYS A 30 34.08 12.65 -5.61
CA LYS A 30 34.32 11.25 -6.02
C LYS A 30 35.31 10.56 -5.09
N HIS A 31 36.46 11.19 -4.84
CA HIS A 31 37.48 10.63 -3.95
C HIS A 31 36.95 10.42 -2.53
N LEU A 32 36.22 11.41 -2.01
CA LEU A 32 35.64 11.37 -0.68
C LEU A 32 34.55 10.29 -0.55
N ALA A 33 33.66 10.18 -1.54
CA ALA A 33 32.62 9.16 -1.56
C ALA A 33 33.21 7.75 -1.59
N ILE A 34 34.21 7.51 -2.45
CA ILE A 34 34.84 6.18 -2.57
C ILE A 34 35.64 5.84 -1.32
N SER A 35 36.46 6.77 -0.81
CA SER A 35 37.31 6.52 0.37
C SER A 35 36.46 6.21 1.61
N THR A 36 35.46 7.04 1.90
CA THR A 36 34.57 6.84 3.05
C THR A 36 33.75 5.55 2.92
N PHE A 37 33.26 5.22 1.72
CA PHE A 37 32.59 3.95 1.46
C PHE A 37 33.50 2.76 1.77
N LYS A 38 34.74 2.76 1.25
CA LYS A 38 35.72 1.69 1.52
C LYS A 38 35.96 1.53 3.02
N THR A 39 36.18 2.62 3.76
CA THR A 39 36.38 2.58 5.21
C THR A 39 35.21 1.92 5.93
N VAL A 40 33.97 2.28 5.59
CA VAL A 40 32.78 1.73 6.25
C VAL A 40 32.58 0.26 5.92
N VAL A 41 32.81 -0.15 4.66
CA VAL A 41 32.69 -1.56 4.26
C VAL A 41 33.77 -2.41 4.95
N THR A 42 35.02 -1.94 5.00
CA THR A 42 36.11 -2.62 5.72
C THR A 42 35.84 -2.72 7.22
N ALA A 43 35.19 -1.71 7.81
CA ALA A 43 34.70 -1.74 9.19
C ALA A 43 33.41 -2.55 9.38
N SER A 44 32.98 -3.33 8.37
CA SER A 44 31.77 -4.17 8.41
C SER A 44 30.46 -3.40 8.65
N GLY A 45 30.42 -2.09 8.41
CA GLY A 45 29.24 -1.24 8.63
C GLY A 45 28.08 -1.51 7.67
N TYR A 46 28.33 -2.17 6.53
CA TYR A 46 27.32 -2.55 5.53
C TYR A 46 27.09 -4.07 5.44
N THR A 47 27.35 -4.80 6.51
CA THR A 47 27.08 -6.26 6.59
C THR A 47 25.63 -6.61 6.25
N PHE A 48 24.67 -5.77 6.68
CA PHE A 48 23.25 -5.95 6.38
C PHE A 48 22.89 -5.85 4.89
N MET A 49 23.74 -5.22 4.06
CA MET A 49 23.55 -5.12 2.61
C MET A 49 24.28 -6.23 1.83
N ASN A 50 24.93 -7.17 2.53
CA ASN A 50 25.74 -8.24 1.94
C ASN A 50 26.75 -7.73 0.90
N ALA A 51 27.44 -6.62 1.21
CA ALA A 51 28.40 -6.01 0.31
C ALA A 51 29.59 -6.94 0.06
N ASN A 52 29.84 -7.28 -1.20
CA ASN A 52 30.91 -8.20 -1.56
C ASN A 52 32.29 -7.53 -1.44
N LEU A 53 33.08 -7.98 -0.46
CA LEU A 53 34.38 -7.41 -0.11
C LEU A 53 35.44 -7.57 -1.22
N LEU A 54 35.28 -8.53 -2.13
CA LEU A 54 36.23 -8.80 -3.21
C LEU A 54 36.34 -7.62 -4.18
N PHE A 55 35.27 -6.83 -4.32
CA PHE A 55 35.24 -5.70 -5.25
C PHE A 55 35.85 -4.42 -4.67
N ILE A 56 36.15 -4.35 -3.36
CA ILE A 56 36.66 -3.16 -2.66
C ILE A 56 38.01 -2.70 -3.20
N THR A 57 38.86 -3.64 -3.60
CA THR A 57 40.19 -3.37 -4.15
C THR A 57 40.14 -2.68 -5.52
N ASN A 58 39.07 -2.93 -6.30
CA ASN A 58 38.90 -2.43 -7.66
C ASN A 58 38.46 -0.96 -7.70
N TYR A 59 39.42 -0.03 -7.57
CA TYR A 59 39.13 1.41 -7.62
C TYR A 59 38.49 1.88 -8.93
N SER A 60 38.90 1.31 -10.06
CA SER A 60 38.35 1.63 -11.38
C SER A 60 36.86 1.28 -11.50
N PHE A 61 36.43 0.21 -10.83
CA PHE A 61 35.02 -0.18 -10.75
C PHE A 61 34.21 0.87 -9.97
N PHE A 62 34.68 1.28 -8.80
CA PHE A 62 34.03 2.34 -8.01
C PHE A 62 33.99 3.67 -8.73
N MET A 63 35.04 4.02 -9.47
CA MET A 63 35.03 5.22 -10.30
C MET A 63 33.91 5.17 -11.35
N LYS A 64 33.75 4.04 -12.05
CA LYS A 64 32.68 3.87 -13.04
C LYS A 64 31.30 3.91 -12.38
N LEU A 65 31.13 3.22 -11.26
CA LEU A 65 29.89 3.16 -10.50
C LEU A 65 29.48 4.55 -9.96
N TYR A 66 30.44 5.29 -9.40
CA TYR A 66 30.21 6.66 -8.95
C TYR A 66 29.80 7.55 -10.14
N ARG A 67 30.51 7.46 -11.27
CA ARG A 67 30.19 8.26 -12.45
C ARG A 67 28.79 7.96 -12.98
N SER A 68 28.41 6.69 -13.09
CA SER A 68 27.06 6.30 -13.55
C SER A 68 25.97 6.78 -12.60
N PHE A 69 26.22 6.74 -11.29
CA PHE A 69 25.24 7.18 -10.30
C PHE A 69 25.07 8.70 -10.30
N VAL A 70 26.17 9.45 -10.20
CA VAL A 70 26.12 10.92 -10.07
C VAL A 70 25.78 11.59 -11.41
N PHE A 71 26.46 11.23 -12.49
CA PHE A 71 26.27 11.90 -13.79
C PHE A 71 25.25 11.20 -14.71
N GLY A 72 24.76 10.03 -14.33
CA GLY A 72 23.62 9.39 -14.97
C GLY A 72 22.36 9.67 -14.16
N PHE A 73 22.20 8.92 -13.06
CA PHE A 73 20.97 8.96 -12.27
C PHE A 73 20.70 10.34 -11.64
N MET A 74 21.63 10.89 -10.85
CA MET A 74 21.37 12.18 -10.17
C MET A 74 21.25 13.35 -11.16
N ALA A 75 22.05 13.37 -12.23
CA ALA A 75 21.93 14.37 -13.29
C ALA A 75 20.57 14.30 -14.00
N GLU A 76 20.05 13.10 -14.29
CA GLU A 76 18.71 12.92 -14.85
C GLU A 76 17.63 13.45 -13.91
N GLN A 77 17.71 13.13 -12.61
CA GLN A 77 16.76 13.65 -11.62
C GLN A 77 16.81 15.19 -11.54
N ALA A 78 18.01 15.77 -11.51
CA ALA A 78 18.19 17.22 -11.51
C ALA A 78 17.62 17.88 -12.78
N CYS A 79 17.82 17.25 -13.95
CA CYS A 79 17.26 17.74 -15.21
C CYS A 79 15.72 17.69 -15.21
N LYS A 80 15.13 16.61 -14.67
CA LYS A 80 13.67 16.47 -14.53
C LYS A 80 13.07 17.52 -13.60
N GLU A 81 13.66 17.70 -12.43
CA GLU A 81 13.25 18.74 -11.46
C GLU A 81 13.40 20.15 -12.04
N GLY A 82 14.46 20.41 -12.81
CA GLY A 82 14.66 21.70 -13.48
C GLY A 82 13.61 22.01 -14.56
N LYS A 83 13.03 20.99 -15.20
CA LYS A 83 11.95 21.16 -16.19
C LYS A 83 10.60 21.41 -15.52
N ALA A 84 10.31 20.69 -14.44
CA ALA A 84 9.10 20.85 -13.66
C ALA A 84 9.35 20.39 -12.23
N ALA A 85 9.31 21.33 -11.29
CA ALA A 85 9.56 21.07 -9.89
C ALA A 85 8.52 20.07 -9.33
N GLY A 86 9.00 19.06 -8.59
CA GLY A 86 8.17 18.03 -7.95
C GLY A 86 7.86 16.80 -8.81
N VAL A 87 8.29 16.77 -10.08
CA VAL A 87 8.03 15.63 -10.98
C VAL A 87 8.75 14.36 -10.51
N VAL A 88 9.96 14.45 -9.95
CA VAL A 88 10.70 13.27 -9.49
C VAL A 88 10.02 12.64 -8.28
N VAL A 89 9.47 13.46 -7.39
CA VAL A 89 8.72 12.98 -6.22
C VAL A 89 7.46 12.23 -6.68
N MET A 90 6.74 12.79 -7.65
CA MET A 90 5.56 12.17 -8.26
C MET A 90 5.89 10.83 -8.95
N GLU A 91 6.92 10.81 -9.82
CA GLU A 91 7.34 9.60 -10.53
C GLU A 91 7.81 8.48 -9.58
N ASN A 92 8.59 8.83 -8.55
CA ASN A 92 9.04 7.86 -7.53
C ASN A 92 7.88 7.34 -6.68
N GLY A 93 6.90 8.19 -6.36
CA GLY A 93 5.65 7.78 -5.72
C GLY A 93 4.94 6.69 -6.53
N CYS A 94 4.72 6.94 -7.82
CA CYS A 94 4.10 6.00 -8.74
C CYS A 94 4.90 4.68 -8.84
N ARG A 95 6.23 4.74 -9.04
CA ARG A 95 7.08 3.56 -9.14
C ARG A 95 7.02 2.68 -7.88
N ASN A 96 6.98 3.30 -6.69
CA ASN A 96 6.83 2.58 -5.42
C ASN A 96 5.45 1.91 -5.28
N VAL A 97 4.38 2.53 -5.82
CA VAL A 97 3.05 1.92 -5.87
C VAL A 97 3.05 0.69 -6.79
N TYR A 98 3.67 0.77 -7.98
CA TYR A 98 3.80 -0.39 -8.87
C TYR A 98 4.62 -1.51 -8.24
N GLN A 99 5.74 -1.21 -7.57
CA GLN A 99 6.52 -2.22 -6.86
C GLN A 99 5.74 -2.86 -5.70
N LYS A 100 4.93 -2.09 -4.96
CA LYS A 100 4.06 -2.61 -3.90
C LYS A 100 2.93 -3.46 -4.47
N ALA A 101 2.31 -3.06 -5.59
CA ALA A 101 1.29 -3.85 -6.28
C ALA A 101 1.87 -5.16 -6.84
N PHE A 102 3.05 -5.10 -7.44
CA PHE A 102 3.77 -6.27 -7.95
C PHE A 102 4.15 -7.25 -6.82
N LYS A 103 4.64 -6.75 -5.68
CA LYS A 103 4.95 -7.57 -4.48
C LYS A 103 3.70 -8.21 -3.85
N ARG A 104 2.52 -7.58 -3.98
CA ARG A 104 1.24 -8.16 -3.54
C ARG A 104 0.77 -9.29 -4.45
N GLN A 105 1.06 -9.21 -5.74
CA GLN A 105 0.75 -10.27 -6.72
C GLN A 105 1.75 -11.42 -6.69
N THR A 106 3.01 -11.16 -6.36
CA THR A 106 4.09 -12.17 -6.37
C THR A 106 4.42 -12.64 -4.96
N GLY A 107 3.50 -13.39 -4.35
CA GLY A 107 3.80 -14.27 -3.21
C GLY A 107 4.73 -15.46 -3.56
N ALA A 108 5.25 -15.53 -4.79
CA ALA A 108 6.10 -16.61 -5.27
C ALA A 108 7.27 -16.07 -6.12
N ARG A 109 8.44 -16.67 -5.88
CA ARG A 109 9.73 -16.36 -6.51
C ARG A 109 9.67 -16.48 -8.03
N TYR A 110 9.90 -15.38 -8.75
CA TYR A 110 10.43 -15.41 -10.11
C TYR A 110 11.23 -14.14 -10.41
N VAL A 111 12.44 -14.29 -10.95
CA VAL A 111 13.32 -13.19 -11.40
C VAL A 111 13.30 -13.18 -12.91
N PRO A 112 12.72 -12.18 -13.59
CA PRO A 112 12.74 -12.14 -15.04
C PRO A 112 14.12 -11.67 -15.54
N PRO A 113 14.66 -12.28 -16.61
CA PRO A 113 15.82 -11.74 -17.31
C PRO A 113 15.34 -10.61 -18.24
N PHE A 114 16.06 -9.48 -18.21
CA PHE A 114 16.02 -8.42 -19.23
C PHE A 114 14.64 -7.86 -19.60
N PHE A 115 14.25 -6.77 -18.94
CA PHE A 115 13.06 -6.00 -19.31
C PHE A 115 13.37 -5.12 -20.54
N VAL A 116 12.95 -5.57 -21.73
CA VAL A 116 12.87 -4.71 -22.92
C VAL A 116 11.63 -3.84 -22.77
N MET A 117 11.86 -2.54 -22.65
CA MET A 117 10.81 -1.54 -22.47
C MET A 117 10.15 -1.23 -23.81
N THR A 118 9.22 -2.06 -24.27
CA THR A 118 8.40 -1.74 -25.44
C THR A 118 7.03 -1.25 -24.99
N THR A 119 6.91 0.08 -24.94
CA THR A 119 5.66 0.87 -25.04
C THR A 119 4.42 0.25 -24.39
N CYS A 120 4.37 0.25 -23.06
CA CYS A 120 3.10 0.21 -22.36
C CYS A 120 2.45 1.59 -22.56
N LEU A 121 1.42 1.67 -23.41
CA LEU A 121 0.56 2.82 -23.52
C LEU A 121 0.09 3.21 -22.12
N ILE A 122 0.59 4.35 -21.65
CA ILE A 122 0.23 4.95 -20.37
C ILE A 122 -1.23 5.34 -20.50
N LEU A 123 -2.14 4.45 -20.08
CA LEU A 123 -3.46 4.87 -19.66
C LEU A 123 -3.23 5.75 -18.44
N HIS A 124 -3.21 7.06 -18.67
CA HIS A 124 -3.30 8.08 -17.63
C HIS A 124 -4.53 7.78 -16.80
N ARG A 125 -4.33 7.05 -15.70
CA ARG A 125 -5.34 6.98 -14.65
C ARG A 125 -5.21 8.31 -13.93
N ALA A 126 -6.06 9.27 -14.32
CA ALA A 126 -6.16 10.55 -13.63
C ALA A 126 -6.25 10.24 -12.13
N GLU A 127 -5.34 10.81 -11.34
CA GLU A 127 -5.44 10.74 -9.89
C GLU A 127 -6.78 11.40 -9.52
N CYS A 128 -7.73 10.60 -9.04
CA CYS A 128 -8.96 11.12 -8.48
C CYS A 128 -8.60 11.84 -7.18
N ILE A 129 -8.28 13.13 -7.26
CA ILE A 129 -8.27 14.01 -6.11
C ILE A 129 -9.72 14.03 -5.61
N ARG A 130 -9.95 13.53 -4.39
CA ARG A 130 -11.27 13.57 -3.77
C ARG A 130 -11.59 15.02 -3.43
N ILE A 131 -12.36 15.68 -4.29
CA ILE A 131 -12.95 16.98 -4.01
C ILE A 131 -14.25 16.70 -3.27
N GLU A 132 -14.35 17.15 -2.01
CA GLU A 132 -15.62 17.10 -1.30
C GLU A 132 -16.61 18.07 -1.98
N PRO A 133 -17.79 17.61 -2.41
CA PRO A 133 -18.76 18.48 -3.05
C PRO A 133 -19.22 19.56 -2.06
N ALA A 134 -19.34 20.80 -2.51
CA ALA A 134 -19.72 21.94 -1.66
C ALA A 134 -21.11 21.81 -1.02
N ALA A 135 -21.97 20.93 -1.56
CA ALA A 135 -23.24 20.55 -0.98
C ALA A 135 -23.28 19.03 -0.79
N PRO A 136 -23.88 18.53 0.31
CA PRO A 136 -24.05 17.10 0.53
C PRO A 136 -24.86 16.51 -0.62
N ILE A 137 -24.27 15.55 -1.34
CA ILE A 137 -24.99 14.78 -2.34
C ILE A 137 -25.93 13.85 -1.57
N THR A 138 -27.24 14.09 -1.67
CA THR A 138 -28.23 13.14 -1.17
C THR A 138 -28.14 11.88 -2.03
N ALA A 139 -27.53 10.83 -1.49
CA ALA A 139 -27.44 9.56 -2.17
C ALA A 139 -28.84 8.93 -2.26
N THR A 140 -29.41 8.89 -3.46
CA THR A 140 -30.60 8.08 -3.75
C THR A 140 -30.17 6.61 -3.80
N ILE A 141 -30.00 5.98 -2.65
CA ILE A 141 -29.69 4.55 -2.56
C ILE A 141 -30.95 3.79 -3.00
N THR A 142 -30.93 3.18 -4.19
CA THR A 142 -32.08 2.44 -4.74
C THR A 142 -32.11 0.97 -4.32
N HIS A 143 -30.99 0.42 -3.86
CA HIS A 143 -30.88 -0.99 -3.48
C HIS A 143 -29.95 -1.19 -2.30
N PHE A 144 -30.29 -2.17 -1.44
CA PHE A 144 -29.41 -2.61 -0.37
C PHE A 144 -28.22 -3.43 -0.89
N PRO A 145 -27.06 -3.35 -0.23
CA PRO A 145 -25.87 -4.11 -0.61
C PRO A 145 -26.06 -5.61 -0.38
N LYS A 146 -25.67 -6.45 -1.34
CA LYS A 146 -25.76 -7.91 -1.23
C LYS A 146 -24.43 -8.51 -0.74
N GLY A 147 -24.50 -9.61 0.00
CA GLY A 147 -23.32 -10.35 0.50
C GLY A 147 -22.55 -9.62 1.61
N VAL A 148 -23.19 -8.66 2.29
CA VAL A 148 -22.63 -8.02 3.48
C VAL A 148 -23.03 -8.78 4.75
N PRO A 149 -22.17 -8.81 5.78
CA PRO A 149 -22.50 -9.30 7.11
C PRO A 149 -23.73 -8.58 7.70
N ILE A 150 -24.45 -9.25 8.61
CA ILE A 150 -25.68 -8.73 9.21
C ILE A 150 -25.43 -7.43 9.99
N ASP A 151 -24.26 -7.32 10.63
CA ASP A 151 -23.80 -6.17 11.40
C ASP A 151 -23.47 -4.93 10.57
N TYR A 152 -23.61 -5.00 9.25
CA TYR A 152 -23.69 -3.81 8.40
C TYR A 152 -24.88 -2.92 8.79
N PHE A 153 -25.98 -3.52 9.26
CA PHE A 153 -27.19 -2.82 9.67
C PHE A 153 -27.24 -2.65 11.20
N GLU A 154 -27.78 -1.52 11.64
CA GLU A 154 -28.11 -1.34 13.05
C GLU A 154 -29.22 -2.33 13.46
N PRO A 155 -29.14 -2.98 14.64
CA PRO A 155 -30.16 -3.94 15.06
C PRO A 155 -31.59 -3.39 15.05
N SER A 156 -31.76 -2.12 15.46
CA SER A 156 -33.06 -1.44 15.47
C SER A 156 -33.66 -1.32 14.06
N PHE A 157 -32.83 -1.00 13.06
CA PHE A 157 -33.19 -0.89 11.66
C PHE A 157 -33.47 -2.26 11.03
N PHE A 158 -32.55 -3.22 11.21
CA PHE A 158 -32.69 -4.55 10.64
C PHE A 158 -33.97 -5.25 11.10
N ASN A 159 -34.32 -5.09 12.38
CA ASN A 159 -35.51 -5.71 12.96
C ASN A 159 -36.82 -5.10 12.45
N GLN A 160 -36.79 -3.92 11.82
CA GLN A 160 -37.93 -3.29 11.16
C GLN A 160 -38.06 -3.70 9.69
N MET A 161 -37.03 -4.34 9.11
CA MET A 161 -37.06 -4.80 7.72
C MET A 161 -38.05 -5.95 7.51
N SER A 162 -38.53 -6.07 6.27
CA SER A 162 -39.44 -7.15 5.90
C SER A 162 -38.76 -8.52 6.03
N VAL A 163 -39.55 -9.58 6.22
CA VAL A 163 -39.04 -10.96 6.32
C VAL A 163 -38.21 -11.31 5.08
N ARG A 164 -38.69 -10.91 3.89
CA ARG A 164 -38.01 -11.12 2.60
C ARG A 164 -36.62 -10.51 2.60
N GLU A 165 -36.48 -9.27 3.04
CA GLU A 165 -35.18 -8.60 3.09
C GLU A 165 -34.24 -9.22 4.12
N ARG A 166 -34.76 -9.56 5.31
CA ARG A 166 -33.96 -10.21 6.36
C ARG A 166 -33.44 -11.58 5.93
N ALA A 167 -34.23 -12.34 5.17
CA ALA A 167 -33.85 -13.65 4.66
C ALA A 167 -32.60 -13.61 3.78
N ILE A 168 -32.40 -12.51 3.02
CA ILE A 168 -31.22 -12.30 2.17
C ILE A 168 -29.92 -12.33 2.97
N TYR A 169 -29.94 -11.89 4.23
CA TYR A 169 -28.74 -11.75 5.07
C TYR A 169 -28.54 -12.88 6.07
N MET A 170 -29.49 -13.82 6.17
CA MET A 170 -29.47 -14.88 7.19
C MET A 170 -28.18 -15.72 7.18
N ASN A 171 -27.61 -15.96 5.99
CA ASN A 171 -26.41 -16.79 5.82
C ASN A 171 -25.10 -16.00 5.76
N ASN A 172 -25.14 -14.67 5.88
CA ASN A 172 -23.96 -13.83 5.65
C ASN A 172 -23.05 -13.70 6.89
N GLY A 173 -23.51 -14.18 8.05
CA GLY A 173 -22.75 -14.16 9.29
C GLY A 173 -22.57 -12.76 9.90
N VAL A 174 -21.63 -12.66 10.83
CA VAL A 174 -21.35 -11.45 11.61
C VAL A 174 -19.86 -11.13 11.54
N ALA A 175 -19.51 -9.87 11.32
CA ALA A 175 -18.11 -9.42 11.27
C ALA A 175 -17.68 -8.63 12.51
N LEU A 176 -18.60 -7.97 13.21
CA LEU A 176 -18.33 -7.14 14.39
C LEU A 176 -18.95 -7.74 15.65
N PRO A 177 -18.25 -7.69 16.79
CA PRO A 177 -18.86 -8.04 18.07
C PRO A 177 -19.81 -6.94 18.55
N VAL A 178 -20.58 -7.26 19.59
CA VAL A 178 -21.49 -6.34 20.29
C VAL A 178 -20.88 -4.94 20.50
N PRO A 179 -21.64 -3.84 20.32
CA PRO A 179 -21.12 -2.47 20.34
C PRO A 179 -20.28 -2.11 21.58
N ASN A 180 -20.64 -2.64 22.75
CA ASN A 180 -19.91 -2.42 24.01
C ASN A 180 -18.46 -2.92 23.97
N ILE A 181 -18.18 -4.00 23.22
CA ILE A 181 -16.84 -4.57 23.06
C ILE A 181 -16.06 -3.79 22.00
N CYS A 182 -16.76 -3.33 20.95
CA CYS A 182 -16.17 -2.54 19.88
C CYS A 182 -15.72 -1.13 20.36
N ALA A 183 -16.41 -0.56 21.35
CA ALA A 183 -16.07 0.74 21.92
C ALA A 183 -14.73 0.75 22.69
N ASP A 184 -14.23 -0.41 23.13
CA ASP A 184 -13.00 -0.52 23.91
C ASP A 184 -11.81 -0.93 23.02
N LEU A 185 -10.87 0.00 22.85
CA LEU A 185 -9.67 -0.21 22.01
C LEU A 185 -8.80 -1.36 22.53
N THR A 186 -8.79 -1.60 23.84
CA THR A 186 -8.01 -2.67 24.47
C THR A 186 -8.54 -4.05 24.09
N ARG A 187 -9.88 -4.19 24.02
CA ARG A 187 -10.58 -5.44 23.67
C ARG A 187 -10.62 -5.69 22.17
N THR A 188 -10.38 -4.66 21.36
CA THR A 188 -10.28 -4.79 19.90
C THR A 188 -9.18 -5.77 19.49
N LEU A 189 -8.09 -5.86 20.26
CA LEU A 189 -7.00 -6.80 20.00
C LEU A 189 -7.42 -8.27 20.23
N GLU A 190 -8.42 -8.52 21.07
CA GLU A 190 -8.86 -9.87 21.43
C GLU A 190 -9.54 -10.59 20.26
N TRP A 191 -10.23 -9.84 19.39
CA TRP A 191 -11.04 -10.41 18.31
C TRP A 191 -10.55 -10.08 16.90
N LYS A 192 -9.80 -8.98 16.70
CA LYS A 192 -9.35 -8.54 15.37
C LYS A 192 -8.51 -9.57 14.60
N ASN A 193 -7.72 -10.39 15.31
CA ASN A 193 -6.81 -11.37 14.70
C ASN A 193 -7.26 -12.82 14.89
N LEU A 194 -8.48 -13.05 15.41
CA LEU A 194 -9.00 -14.41 15.56
C LEU A 194 -9.43 -14.98 14.21
N PRO A 195 -9.24 -16.29 13.97
CA PRO A 195 -9.90 -16.96 12.85
C PRO A 195 -11.42 -16.87 13.01
N TYR A 196 -12.13 -16.76 11.89
CA TYR A 196 -13.57 -16.50 11.85
C TYR A 196 -14.41 -17.50 12.66
N ASP A 197 -14.06 -18.78 12.60
CA ASP A 197 -14.79 -19.84 13.32
C ASP A 197 -14.67 -19.69 14.85
N GLU A 198 -13.51 -19.25 15.35
CA GLU A 198 -13.32 -18.97 16.77
C GLU A 198 -14.02 -17.68 17.19
N PHE A 199 -14.01 -16.68 16.31
CA PHE A 199 -14.74 -15.43 16.52
C PHE A 199 -16.24 -15.68 16.66
N MET A 200 -16.84 -16.47 15.75
CA MET A 200 -18.27 -16.76 15.76
C MET A 200 -18.69 -17.49 17.04
N LYS A 201 -17.86 -18.43 17.52
CA LYS A 201 -18.12 -19.14 18.79
C LYS A 201 -18.05 -18.25 20.02
N LYS A 202 -17.15 -17.25 20.03
CA LYS A 202 -16.92 -16.39 21.20
C LYS A 202 -17.82 -15.17 21.25
N PHE A 203 -18.07 -14.54 20.10
CA PHE A 203 -18.75 -13.23 20.02
C PHE A 203 -19.92 -13.22 19.03
N GLY A 204 -19.94 -14.15 18.07
CA GLY A 204 -20.96 -14.20 17.02
C GLY A 204 -22.35 -14.47 17.59
N GLU A 205 -22.50 -15.48 18.47
CA GLU A 205 -23.79 -15.84 19.05
C GLU A 205 -24.45 -14.69 19.83
N ASP A 206 -23.67 -13.95 20.62
CA ASP A 206 -24.19 -12.82 21.39
C ASP A 206 -24.58 -11.64 20.51
N THR A 207 -23.86 -11.45 19.40
CA THR A 207 -24.21 -10.41 18.43
C THR A 207 -25.47 -10.79 17.65
N LEU A 208 -25.60 -12.06 17.24
CA LEU A 208 -26.76 -12.56 16.51
C LEU A 208 -28.06 -12.43 17.30
N LYS A 209 -28.04 -12.55 18.63
CA LYS A 209 -29.22 -12.36 19.50
C LYS A 209 -29.85 -10.97 19.39
N LEU A 210 -29.11 -9.96 18.91
CA LEU A 210 -29.64 -8.60 18.71
C LEU A 210 -30.52 -8.51 17.46
N TYR A 211 -30.38 -9.46 16.54
CA TYR A 211 -31.06 -9.49 15.25
C TYR A 211 -32.15 -10.55 15.25
N ASN A 212 -33.37 -10.14 14.88
CA ASN A 212 -34.49 -11.05 14.67
C ASN A 212 -34.29 -11.72 13.30
N LEU A 213 -33.82 -12.96 13.28
CA LEU A 213 -33.72 -13.74 12.05
C LEU A 213 -35.09 -14.35 11.68
N PRO A 214 -35.44 -14.44 10.38
CA PRO A 214 -36.65 -15.12 9.94
C PRO A 214 -36.70 -16.58 10.40
N THR A 215 -37.87 -17.03 10.83
CA THR A 215 -38.09 -18.43 11.19
C THR A 215 -38.38 -19.27 9.95
N ASP A 216 -38.05 -20.57 9.97
CA ASP A 216 -38.31 -21.50 8.85
C ASP A 216 -39.77 -21.50 8.37
N ALA A 217 -40.73 -21.23 9.26
CA ALA A 217 -42.14 -21.11 8.90
C ALA A 217 -42.44 -19.84 8.07
N GLU A 218 -41.82 -18.72 8.41
CA GLU A 218 -41.97 -17.44 7.69
C GLU A 218 -41.29 -17.51 6.31
N LEU A 219 -40.16 -18.24 6.22
CA LEU A 219 -39.48 -18.50 4.95
C LEU A 219 -40.31 -19.37 4.01
N LYS A 220 -41.02 -20.37 4.53
CA LYS A 220 -41.93 -21.21 3.73
C LYS A 220 -43.09 -20.39 3.17
N GLN A 221 -43.71 -19.55 3.99
CA GLN A 221 -44.77 -18.65 3.54
C GLN A 221 -44.29 -17.73 2.41
N LEU A 222 -43.09 -17.16 2.53
CA LEU A 222 -42.52 -16.32 1.47
C LEU A 222 -42.31 -17.09 0.16
N ASN A 223 -41.75 -18.30 0.23
CA ASN A 223 -41.54 -19.12 -0.96
C ASN A 223 -42.87 -19.49 -1.65
N GLU A 224 -43.91 -19.78 -0.87
CA GLU A 224 -45.25 -20.06 -1.40
C GLU A 224 -45.82 -18.84 -2.15
N TYR A 225 -45.64 -17.62 -1.65
CA TYR A 225 -46.05 -16.40 -2.35
C TYR A 225 -45.25 -16.12 -3.63
N ASP A 226 -43.93 -16.39 -3.63
CA ASP A 226 -43.06 -16.20 -4.81
C ASP A 226 -43.39 -17.19 -5.95
N ASP A 227 -43.78 -18.42 -5.60
CA ASP A 227 -44.17 -19.44 -6.57
C ASP A 227 -45.53 -19.11 -7.24
N GLU A 228 -46.45 -18.44 -6.53
CA GLU A 228 -47.72 -17.97 -7.10
C GLU A 228 -47.52 -16.78 -8.05
N GLU A 229 -46.66 -15.81 -7.70
CA GLU A 229 -46.40 -14.60 -8.52
C GLU A 229 -45.61 -14.90 -9.81
N SER A 230 -44.87 -16.01 -9.88
CA SER A 230 -44.17 -16.46 -11.11
C SER A 230 -45.08 -17.20 -12.12
N SER A 231 -46.35 -17.44 -11.77
CA SER A 231 -47.28 -18.25 -12.56
C SER A 231 -48.37 -17.45 -13.30
N GLU A 232 -48.34 -16.11 -13.21
CA GLU A 232 -49.11 -15.15 -14.03
C GLU A 232 -48.26 -14.54 -15.15
#